data_AF-A0A7Y2H7F8-F1
#
_entry.id   AF-A0A7Y2H7F8-F1
#
_cell.length_a   1.000
_cell.length_b   1.000
_cell.length_c   1.000
_cell.angle_alpha   90.00
_cell.angle_beta   90.00
_cell.angle_gamma   90.00
#
_symmetry.space_group_name_H-M   'P 1'
#
loop_
_entity.id
_entity.type
_entity.pdbx_description
1 polymer ?
#
loop_
_entity_poly.entity_id
_entity_poly.type
_entity_poly.pdbx_seq_one_letter_code
_entity_poly.pdbx_strand_id
1 'polypeptide(L)'
;VQEELARELLGYEGISQVYTAYQMQNNNFTKGIPYILQNGYNQKRSGDVLFVPRSGYINYSKTGSTHGSAEIYDTHVPLLFYGAGIAKGATTDRTEIPDIAPTISAILGIAYPSGTTGSPIPEVLE
;
A
#
# COMPACT_ATOMS: atom_id res chain seq x y z
N VAL A 1 14.90 21.15 -9.42
CA VAL A 1 13.49 21.48 -9.11
C VAL A 1 12.85 20.46 -8.16
N GLN A 2 12.67 19.18 -8.52
CA GLN A 2 12.01 18.20 -7.61
C GLN A 2 12.67 18.11 -6.22
N GLU A 3 13.99 18.00 -6.16
CA GLU A 3 14.74 17.91 -4.90
C GLU A 3 14.65 19.17 -4.04
N GLU A 4 14.54 20.33 -4.68
CA GLU A 4 14.42 21.61 -3.99
C GLU A 4 13.03 21.73 -3.33
N LEU A 5 11.97 21.40 -4.08
CA LEU A 5 10.61 21.31 -3.54
C LEU A 5 10.52 20.26 -2.43
N ALA A 6 11.17 19.11 -2.59
CA ALA A 6 11.16 18.06 -1.58
C ALA A 6 11.82 18.51 -0.27
N ARG A 7 12.95 19.23 -0.36
CA ARG A 7 13.65 19.79 0.81
C ARG A 7 12.81 20.86 1.52
N GLU A 8 12.18 21.75 0.76
CA GLU A 8 11.29 22.78 1.32
C GLU A 8 10.09 22.14 2.05
N LEU A 9 9.39 21.21 1.39
CA LEU A 9 8.22 20.54 1.97
C LEU A 9 8.56 19.78 3.25
N LEU A 10 9.73 19.14 3.30
CA LEU A 10 10.17 18.41 4.49
C LEU A 10 10.39 19.32 5.71
N GLY A 11 10.54 20.64 5.50
CA GLY A 11 10.65 21.62 6.57
C GLY A 11 9.33 21.96 7.27
N TYR A 12 8.18 21.59 6.70
CA TYR A 12 6.88 21.90 7.30
C TYR A 12 6.51 20.91 8.41
N GLU A 13 6.05 21.43 9.55
CA GLU A 13 5.75 20.63 10.75
C GLU A 13 4.76 19.48 10.49
N GLY A 14 3.80 19.67 9.57
CA GLY A 14 2.76 18.68 9.24
C GLY A 14 3.23 17.54 8.32
N ILE A 15 4.44 17.61 7.77
CA ILE A 15 4.97 16.64 6.80
C ILE A 15 6.02 15.77 7.49
N SER A 16 5.86 14.45 7.40
CA SER A 16 6.79 13.48 8.01
C SER A 16 7.87 13.01 7.04
N GLN A 17 7.52 12.80 5.78
CA GLN A 17 8.42 12.28 4.74
C GLN A 17 8.08 12.89 3.39
N VAL A 18 9.10 13.05 2.54
CA VAL A 18 8.94 13.51 1.17
C VAL A 18 9.85 12.71 0.25
N TYR A 19 9.33 12.32 -0.90
CA TYR A 19 10.03 11.54 -1.92
C TYR A 19 9.81 12.17 -3.30
N THR A 20 10.83 12.11 -4.14
CA THR A 20 10.72 12.57 -5.53
C THR A 20 10.32 11.43 -6.46
N ALA A 21 9.70 11.77 -7.59
CA ALA A 21 9.46 10.83 -8.68
C ALA A 21 10.77 10.17 -9.15
N TYR A 22 11.87 10.93 -9.18
CA TYR A 22 13.19 10.37 -9.50
C TYR A 22 13.60 9.26 -8.51
N GLN A 23 13.43 9.47 -7.20
CA GLN A 23 13.71 8.43 -6.20
C GLN A 23 12.80 7.21 -6.37
N MET A 24 11.50 7.42 -6.66
CA MET A 24 10.55 6.32 -6.91
C MET A 24 10.89 5.51 -8.17
N GLN A 25 11.52 6.11 -9.18
CA GLN A 25 11.91 5.42 -10.42
C GLN A 25 13.29 4.76 -10.36
N ASN A 26 14.21 5.29 -9.54
CA ASN A 26 15.63 4.87 -9.56
C ASN A 26 16.05 4.04 -8.34
N ASN A 27 15.20 3.95 -7.31
CA ASN A 27 15.47 3.11 -6.14
C ASN A 27 14.56 1.88 -6.15
N ASN A 28 14.89 0.90 -5.31
CA ASN A 28 14.02 -0.24 -5.01
C ASN A 28 13.74 -0.29 -3.52
N PHE A 29 12.58 0.18 -3.10
CA PHE A 29 12.15 0.14 -1.72
C PHE A 29 11.43 -1.18 -1.45
N THR A 30 11.79 -1.87 -0.36
CA THR A 30 11.27 -3.20 -0.07
C THR A 30 10.47 -3.28 1.24
N LYS A 31 10.41 -2.19 2.01
CA LYS A 31 9.69 -2.13 3.29
C LYS A 31 9.30 -0.70 3.67
N GLY A 32 8.34 -0.60 4.59
CA GLY A 32 7.90 0.65 5.19
C GLY A 32 7.11 1.55 4.23
N ILE A 33 6.91 2.80 4.63
CA ILE A 33 6.19 3.81 3.85
C ILE A 33 6.70 3.98 2.41
N PRO A 34 8.02 4.07 2.11
CA PRO A 34 8.45 4.26 0.72
C PRO A 34 8.12 3.07 -0.19
N TYR A 35 8.03 1.84 0.34
CA TYR A 35 7.54 0.68 -0.42
C TYR A 35 6.07 0.85 -0.83
N ILE A 36 5.22 1.29 0.10
CA ILE A 36 3.80 1.57 -0.16
C ILE A 36 3.65 2.66 -1.22
N LEU A 37 4.41 3.75 -1.08
CA LEU A 37 4.40 4.86 -2.04
C LEU A 37 4.87 4.42 -3.43
N GLN A 38 5.93 3.59 -3.49
CA GLN A 38 6.47 3.10 -4.76
C GLN A 38 5.47 2.19 -5.48
N ASN A 39 4.77 1.32 -4.76
CA ASN A 39 3.70 0.48 -5.34
C ASN A 39 2.48 1.29 -5.81
N GLY A 40 2.23 2.46 -5.20
CA GLY A 40 1.20 3.40 -5.65
C GLY A 40 1.65 4.35 -6.77
N TYR A 41 2.94 4.35 -7.11
CA TYR A 41 3.51 5.28 -8.09
C TYR A 41 3.32 4.78 -9.53
N ASN A 42 2.83 5.66 -10.40
CA ASN A 42 2.72 5.42 -11.82
C ASN A 42 3.47 6.51 -12.60
N GLN A 43 4.49 6.13 -13.37
CA GLN A 43 5.35 7.07 -14.09
C GLN A 43 4.60 8.07 -14.99
N LYS A 44 3.44 7.68 -15.56
CA LYS A 44 2.67 8.54 -16.46
C LYS A 44 1.60 9.38 -15.76
N ARG A 45 1.25 9.06 -14.51
CA ARG A 45 0.04 9.60 -13.85
C ARG A 45 0.29 10.18 -12.47
N SER A 46 1.37 9.79 -11.81
CA SER A 46 1.75 10.32 -10.51
C SER A 46 2.52 11.63 -10.66
N GLY A 47 2.42 12.49 -9.64
CA GLY A 47 3.14 13.74 -9.59
C GLY A 47 4.65 13.56 -9.38
N ASP A 48 5.37 14.68 -9.49
CA ASP A 48 6.83 14.75 -9.38
C ASP A 48 7.37 14.66 -7.95
N VAL A 49 6.52 14.93 -6.96
CA VAL A 49 6.84 14.89 -5.53
C VAL A 49 5.68 14.24 -4.79
N LEU A 50 6.00 13.27 -3.94
CA LEU A 50 5.09 12.58 -3.04
C LEU A 50 5.45 13.00 -1.62
N PHE A 51 4.48 13.42 -0.82
CA PHE A 51 4.70 13.72 0.59
C PHE A 51 3.74 12.93 1.46
N VAL A 52 4.20 12.63 2.66
CA VAL A 52 3.46 11.88 3.67
C VAL A 52 3.22 12.82 4.84
N PRO A 53 1.96 13.11 5.20
CA PRO A 53 1.67 13.85 6.41
C PRO A 53 2.19 13.13 7.65
N ARG A 54 2.22 13.81 8.79
CA ARG A 54 2.42 13.14 10.09
C ARG A 54 1.27 12.18 10.38
N SER A 55 1.58 11.14 11.15
CA SER A 55 0.57 10.21 11.69
C SER A 55 -0.53 10.98 12.43
N GLY A 56 -1.79 10.66 12.12
CA GLY A 56 -2.97 11.34 12.67
C GLY A 56 -3.29 12.70 12.05
N TYR A 57 -2.56 13.14 11.03
CA TYR A 57 -2.83 14.38 10.32
C TYR A 57 -3.74 14.15 9.10
N ILE A 58 -4.80 14.94 8.99
CA ILE A 58 -5.68 14.97 7.80
C ILE A 58 -5.85 16.42 7.32
N ASN A 59 -5.85 16.61 6.01
CA ASN A 59 -6.28 17.87 5.40
C ASN A 59 -7.74 17.71 4.95
N TYR A 60 -8.68 17.95 5.86
CA TYR A 60 -10.10 17.70 5.64
C TYR A 60 -10.97 18.77 6.31
N SER A 61 -12.29 18.67 6.08
CA SER A 61 -13.30 19.43 6.80
C SER A 61 -13.09 19.36 8.33
N LYS A 62 -13.52 20.40 9.05
CA LYS A 62 -13.44 20.45 10.52
C LYS A 62 -14.19 19.31 11.22
N THR A 63 -15.12 18.66 10.53
CA THR A 63 -15.86 17.50 11.01
C THR A 63 -15.72 16.33 10.04
N GLY A 64 -15.90 15.12 10.56
CA GLY A 64 -15.71 13.87 9.81
C GLY A 64 -14.29 13.34 9.90
N SER A 65 -13.99 12.36 9.03
CA SER A 65 -12.65 11.77 8.88
C SER A 65 -12.44 11.38 7.42
N THR A 66 -11.20 11.04 7.06
CA THR A 66 -10.82 10.56 5.73
C THR A 66 -9.77 9.46 5.87
N HIS A 67 -9.52 8.75 4.76
CA HIS A 67 -8.43 7.79 4.61
C HIS A 67 -7.48 8.25 3.49
N GLY A 68 -6.38 7.52 3.28
CA GLY A 68 -5.45 7.70 2.16
C GLY A 68 -4.00 7.92 2.58
N SER A 69 -3.71 7.89 3.87
CA SER A 69 -2.34 7.88 4.38
C SER A 69 -1.70 6.49 4.19
N ALA A 70 -0.37 6.46 4.18
CA ALA A 70 0.40 5.21 4.14
C ALA A 70 0.56 4.57 5.54
N GLU A 71 -0.15 5.08 6.54
CA GLU A 71 -0.03 4.65 7.92
C GLU A 71 -0.86 3.39 8.19
N ILE A 72 -0.52 2.67 9.26
CA ILE A 72 -1.13 1.36 9.56
C ILE A 72 -2.64 1.44 9.80
N TYR A 73 -3.15 2.57 10.31
CA TYR A 73 -4.58 2.74 10.56
C TYR A 73 -5.43 2.87 9.29
N ASP A 74 -4.82 3.22 8.15
CA ASP A 74 -5.49 3.27 6.85
C ASP A 74 -5.20 2.03 5.99
N THR A 75 -4.08 1.35 6.24
CA THR A 75 -3.60 0.25 5.39
C THR A 75 -3.88 -1.15 5.96
N HIS A 76 -4.14 -1.27 7.26
CA HIS A 76 -4.55 -2.53 7.89
C HIS A 76 -6.04 -2.77 7.72
N VAL A 77 -6.39 -3.81 6.96
CA VAL A 77 -7.77 -4.19 6.65
C VAL A 77 -8.04 -5.64 7.04
N PRO A 78 -9.26 -5.97 7.48
CA PRO A 78 -9.63 -7.36 7.73
C PRO A 78 -9.77 -8.13 6.41
N LEU A 79 -9.33 -9.39 6.42
CA LEU A 79 -9.50 -10.34 5.30
C LEU A 79 -10.16 -11.61 5.82
N LEU A 80 -11.29 -11.98 5.23
CA LEU A 80 -12.07 -13.16 5.60
C LEU A 80 -12.33 -13.99 4.33
N PHE A 81 -11.91 -15.25 4.35
CA PHE A 81 -12.33 -16.26 3.40
C PHE A 81 -13.41 -17.13 4.03
N TYR A 82 -14.47 -17.41 3.28
CA TYR A 82 -15.58 -18.22 3.76
C TYR A 82 -16.29 -18.91 2.59
N GLY A 83 -16.64 -20.18 2.76
CA GLY A 83 -17.41 -20.94 1.79
C GLY A 83 -16.92 -22.37 1.61
N ALA A 84 -17.33 -22.99 0.51
CA ALA A 84 -16.92 -24.34 0.16
C ALA A 84 -15.39 -24.40 -0.06
N GLY A 85 -14.74 -25.38 0.56
CA GLY A 85 -13.30 -25.59 0.43
C GLY A 85 -12.44 -24.66 1.28
N ILE A 86 -13.02 -23.79 2.13
CA ILE A 86 -12.26 -22.95 3.07
C ILE A 86 -12.30 -23.59 4.46
N ALA A 87 -11.13 -23.97 4.97
CA ALA A 87 -11.01 -24.48 6.33
C ALA A 87 -11.26 -23.39 7.39
N LYS A 88 -11.81 -23.79 8.54
CA LYS A 88 -11.96 -22.87 9.68
C LYS A 88 -10.59 -22.65 10.31
N GLY A 89 -10.17 -21.38 10.39
CA GLY A 89 -8.92 -21.01 11.04
C GLY A 89 -8.76 -19.50 11.17
N ALA A 90 -7.60 -19.10 11.65
CA ALA A 90 -7.12 -17.72 11.64
C ALA A 90 -5.59 -17.75 11.65
N THR A 91 -4.98 -16.74 11.06
CA THR A 91 -3.54 -16.50 11.15
C THR A 91 -3.28 -15.04 11.54
N THR A 92 -2.12 -14.81 12.17
CA THR A 92 -1.57 -13.47 12.42
C THR A 92 -0.35 -13.19 11.53
N ASP A 93 -0.02 -14.12 10.64
CA ASP A 93 1.06 -13.94 9.69
C ASP A 93 0.72 -12.80 8.71
N ARG A 94 1.77 -12.08 8.30
CA ARG A 94 1.61 -10.89 7.50
C ARG A 94 1.26 -11.27 6.06
N THR A 95 0.09 -10.82 5.60
CA THR A 95 -0.32 -10.83 4.20
C THR A 95 -0.47 -9.41 3.67
N GLU A 96 -0.53 -9.24 2.36
CA GLU A 96 -0.80 -7.96 1.70
C GLU A 96 -2.03 -8.04 0.79
N ILE A 97 -2.68 -6.90 0.55
CA ILE A 97 -3.90 -6.83 -0.29
C ILE A 97 -3.71 -7.50 -1.68
N PRO A 98 -2.56 -7.36 -2.38
CA PRO A 98 -2.33 -8.04 -3.65
C PRO A 98 -2.35 -9.58 -3.60
N ASP A 99 -2.27 -10.19 -2.42
CA ASP A 99 -2.27 -11.65 -2.24
C ASP A 99 -3.67 -12.27 -2.42
N ILE A 100 -4.74 -11.46 -2.30
CA ILE A 100 -6.13 -11.94 -2.39
C ILE A 100 -6.43 -12.55 -3.77
N ALA A 101 -6.09 -11.83 -4.84
CA ALA A 101 -6.40 -12.26 -6.20
C ALA A 101 -5.72 -13.59 -6.59
N PRO A 102 -4.39 -13.78 -6.41
CA PRO A 102 -3.75 -15.06 -6.70
C PRO A 102 -4.24 -16.19 -5.78
N THR A 103 -4.63 -15.90 -4.53
CA THR A 103 -5.27 -16.90 -3.64
C THR A 103 -6.58 -17.42 -4.23
N ILE A 104 -7.46 -16.51 -4.69
CA ILE A 104 -8.72 -16.89 -5.34
C ILE A 104 -8.46 -17.65 -6.64
N SER A 105 -7.51 -17.21 -7.47
CA SER A 105 -7.13 -17.93 -8.68
C SER A 105 -6.65 -19.36 -8.40
N ALA A 106 -5.89 -19.55 -7.32
CA ALA A 106 -5.42 -20.88 -6.90
C ALA A 106 -6.59 -21.78 -6.47
N ILE A 107 -7.54 -21.26 -5.68
CA ILE A 107 -8.76 -21.99 -5.29
C ILE A 107 -9.58 -22.42 -6.52
N LEU A 108 -9.68 -21.53 -7.51
CA LEU A 108 -10.46 -21.77 -8.73
C LEU A 108 -9.72 -22.61 -9.79
N GLY A 109 -8.42 -22.86 -9.63
CA GLY A 109 -7.61 -23.54 -10.63
C GLY A 109 -7.46 -22.76 -11.94
N ILE A 110 -7.43 -21.43 -11.88
CA ILE A 110 -7.26 -20.54 -13.05
C ILE A 110 -5.93 -19.79 -13.01
N ALA A 111 -5.52 -19.25 -14.16
CA ALA A 111 -4.33 -18.40 -14.23
C ALA A 111 -4.45 -17.14 -13.35
N TYR A 112 -3.32 -16.64 -12.88
CA TYR A 112 -3.27 -15.37 -12.16
C TYR A 112 -3.58 -14.19 -13.09
N PRO A 113 -4.14 -13.09 -12.57
CA PRO A 113 -4.23 -11.83 -13.30
C PRO A 113 -2.87 -11.41 -13.85
N SER A 114 -2.83 -10.82 -15.05
CA SER A 114 -1.58 -10.47 -15.74
C SER A 114 -0.71 -9.45 -15.01
N GLY A 115 -1.28 -8.65 -14.11
CA GLY A 115 -0.59 -7.66 -13.28
C GLY A 115 -0.41 -8.08 -11.82
N THR A 116 -0.45 -9.38 -11.52
CA THR A 116 -0.30 -9.89 -10.15
C THR A 116 1.08 -9.58 -9.59
N THR A 117 1.11 -8.98 -8.40
CA THR A 117 2.34 -8.72 -7.63
C THR A 117 2.39 -9.47 -6.30
N GLY A 118 1.25 -9.96 -5.82
CA GLY A 118 1.16 -10.78 -4.60
C GLY A 118 1.39 -12.27 -4.86
N SER A 119 1.25 -13.07 -3.80
CA SER A 119 1.34 -14.53 -3.83
C SER A 119 0.12 -15.17 -3.16
N PRO A 120 -0.27 -16.41 -3.50
CA PRO A 120 -1.35 -17.09 -2.80
C PRO A 120 -1.03 -17.23 -1.30
N ILE A 121 -2.05 -17.04 -0.46
CA ILE A 121 -1.99 -17.20 1.01
C ILE A 121 -2.09 -18.70 1.32
N PRO A 122 -1.01 -19.37 1.75
CA PRO A 122 -0.99 -20.83 1.92
C PRO A 122 -2.03 -21.33 2.91
N GLU A 123 -2.23 -20.63 4.02
CA GLU A 123 -3.16 -21.01 5.10
C GLU A 123 -4.62 -21.07 4.66
N VAL A 124 -4.96 -20.46 3.52
CA VAL A 124 -6.30 -20.49 2.92
C VAL A 124 -6.47 -21.69 1.98
N LEU A 125 -5.38 -22.23 1.43
CA LEU A 125 -5.37 -23.33 0.46
C LEU A 125 -5.27 -24.72 1.12
N GLU A 126 -4.97 -24.77 2.42
CA GLU A 126 -4.89 -25.98 3.23
C GLU A 126 -6.26 -26.53 3.67
#